data_AF-A0A7K2Y991-F1
#
_entry.id   AF-A0A7K2Y991-F1
#
_cell.length_a   1.000
_cell.length_b   1.000
_cell.length_c   1.000
_cell.angle_alpha   90.00
_cell.angle_beta   90.00
_cell.angle_gamma   90.00
#
_symmetry.space_group_name_H-M   'P 1'
#
loop_
_entity.id
_entity.type
_entity.pdbx_description
1 polymer ?
#
loop_
_entity_poly.entity_id
_entity_poly.type
_entity_poly.pdbx_seq_one_letter_code
_entity_poly.pdbx_strand_id
1 'polypeptide(L)'
;MIEGEFAVPSLGALADEVRAVLAGRHDPGVVVFERLLNAVVSHSFRDREALTAALGAVPHAFKVKPHAQVRCLAVIVGEAVGPVRAEESWEKSGAGWLELCQHVALGYIAGARTGEVAARLRAGDHVPFLLSVPSGPTGAVQPYELVERLAEYERLGIRPGPADLGQALLRCGGPMDPEVVRAAEKLESAEGIRLAAWLRQGGLPHPAWQREREAGEAERPSKRRGARIGRRILVGHEAIEGRGAFPRQFWSLFRVFEPLISCPHWSLPDYRDAHTVATLPWHPEIAAARLLTGVASAADQDGSGSPAFLEALASTDGPAGPAVHLAVAYGLASVPEPDREAAVRALVVLASRGRLDGELLGRELTALVELGTLRVPLLTESLRAAVAVPVPEGAAAVWAVLATALPGLLARTRPQLHGALLAVAADSARLSGARGELPEVTALAQRPGSSQLLKQARRLRDALAGA
;
A
#
# COMPACT_ATOMS: atom_id res chain seq x y z
N MET A 1 5.58 -17.69 -20.43
CA MET A 1 6.75 -16.78 -20.36
C MET A 1 6.27 -15.45 -19.78
N ILE A 2 7.15 -14.61 -19.21
CA ILE A 2 6.73 -13.29 -18.71
C ILE A 2 6.55 -12.35 -19.90
N GLU A 3 5.33 -11.84 -20.09
CA GLU A 3 4.91 -11.03 -21.24
C GLU A 3 4.55 -9.59 -20.81
N GLY A 4 4.15 -8.77 -21.79
CA GLY A 4 3.64 -7.43 -21.56
C GLY A 4 4.67 -6.46 -20.97
N GLU A 5 4.22 -5.61 -20.05
CA GLU A 5 5.05 -4.56 -19.44
C GLU A 5 6.21 -5.09 -18.60
N PHE A 6 6.24 -6.39 -18.27
CA PHE A 6 7.31 -7.05 -17.51
C PHE A 6 8.22 -7.94 -18.38
N ALA A 7 8.02 -7.94 -19.70
CA ALA A 7 8.84 -8.69 -20.64
C ALA A 7 10.33 -8.32 -20.50
N VAL A 8 11.20 -9.32 -20.64
CA VAL A 8 12.65 -9.13 -20.53
C VAL A 8 13.15 -8.30 -21.72
N PRO A 9 13.67 -7.08 -21.49
CA PRO A 9 14.20 -6.25 -22.58
C PRO A 9 15.48 -6.84 -23.17
N SER A 10 15.90 -6.32 -24.33
CA SER A 10 17.23 -6.63 -24.88
C SER A 10 18.35 -6.19 -23.93
N LEU A 11 19.53 -6.81 -24.02
CA LEU A 11 20.67 -6.48 -23.15
C LEU A 11 21.07 -5.00 -23.22
N GLY A 12 21.06 -4.40 -24.42
CA GLY A 12 21.37 -2.97 -24.60
C GLY A 12 20.37 -2.07 -23.88
N ALA A 13 19.07 -2.33 -24.08
CA ALA A 13 18.01 -1.57 -23.43
C ALA A 13 18.04 -1.75 -21.90
N LEU A 14 18.31 -2.97 -21.41
CA LEU A 14 18.51 -3.22 -19.99
C LEU A 14 19.65 -2.37 -19.43
N ALA A 15 20.79 -2.34 -20.11
CA ALA A 15 21.96 -1.61 -19.64
C ALA A 15 21.74 -0.10 -19.60
N ASP A 16 21.08 0.47 -20.60
CA ASP A 16 20.74 1.90 -20.62
C ASP A 16 19.79 2.27 -19.49
N GLU A 17 18.77 1.45 -19.25
CA GLU A 17 17.77 1.72 -18.22
C GLU A 17 18.32 1.52 -16.80
N VAL A 18 19.12 0.48 -16.56
CA VAL A 18 19.83 0.31 -15.28
C VAL A 18 20.72 1.52 -15.01
N ARG A 19 21.50 1.98 -16.01
CA ARG A 19 22.33 3.19 -15.86
C ARG A 19 21.49 4.42 -15.52
N ALA A 20 20.36 4.61 -16.20
CA ALA A 20 19.45 5.73 -15.95
C ALA A 20 18.89 5.72 -14.52
N VAL A 21 18.40 4.56 -14.05
CA VAL A 21 17.85 4.42 -12.69
C VAL A 21 18.93 4.67 -11.62
N LEU A 22 20.11 4.08 -11.79
CA LEU A 22 21.23 4.26 -10.85
C LEU A 22 21.75 5.70 -10.82
N ALA A 23 21.77 6.39 -11.97
CA ALA A 23 22.16 7.79 -12.06
C ALA A 23 21.12 8.72 -11.43
N GLY A 24 19.83 8.44 -11.65
CA GLY A 24 18.70 9.24 -11.17
C GLY A 24 18.51 9.19 -9.64
N ARG A 25 18.76 8.04 -9.00
CA ARG A 25 18.70 7.85 -7.53
C ARG A 25 17.34 8.08 -6.85
N HIS A 26 16.30 8.38 -7.63
CA HIS A 26 14.92 8.51 -7.18
C HIS A 26 14.19 7.16 -7.20
N ASP A 27 12.96 7.12 -6.68
CA ASP A 27 12.14 5.91 -6.77
C ASP A 27 11.86 5.57 -8.25
N PRO A 28 12.27 4.38 -8.75
CA PRO A 28 11.95 3.95 -10.11
C PRO A 28 10.48 3.55 -10.30
N GLY A 29 9.71 3.39 -9.21
CA GLY A 29 8.37 2.80 -9.24
C GLY A 29 8.40 1.27 -9.32
N VAL A 30 7.26 0.65 -8.97
CA VAL A 30 7.14 -0.82 -8.82
C VAL A 30 7.42 -1.56 -10.14
N VAL A 31 6.81 -1.10 -11.24
CA VAL A 31 6.91 -1.77 -12.56
C VAL A 31 8.35 -1.81 -13.04
N VAL A 32 9.02 -0.66 -13.07
CA VAL A 32 10.42 -0.56 -13.52
C VAL A 32 11.33 -1.38 -12.63
N PHE A 33 11.19 -1.28 -11.30
CA PHE A 33 12.01 -2.03 -10.37
C PHE A 33 11.89 -3.55 -10.58
N GLU A 34 10.67 -4.08 -10.59
CA GLU A 34 10.42 -5.52 -10.72
C GLU A 34 10.86 -6.06 -12.09
N ARG A 35 10.63 -5.29 -13.16
CA ARG A 35 11.08 -5.65 -14.51
C ARG A 35 12.60 -5.71 -14.61
N LEU A 36 13.31 -4.68 -14.14
CA LEU A 36 14.77 -4.65 -14.20
C LEU A 36 15.39 -5.76 -13.35
N LEU A 37 14.83 -6.00 -12.16
CA LEU A 37 15.25 -7.11 -11.29
C LEU A 37 15.10 -8.46 -12.00
N ASN A 38 13.94 -8.72 -12.60
CA ASN A 38 13.70 -9.94 -13.37
C ASN A 38 14.61 -10.07 -14.60
N ALA A 39 14.84 -8.97 -15.30
CA ALA A 39 15.67 -8.94 -16.51
C ALA A 39 17.13 -9.28 -16.20
N VAL A 40 17.69 -8.74 -15.12
CA VAL A 40 19.05 -9.07 -14.67
C VAL A 40 19.18 -10.56 -14.37
N VAL A 41 18.21 -11.13 -13.63
CA VAL A 41 18.18 -12.56 -13.31
C VAL A 41 18.07 -13.42 -14.58
N SER A 42 17.14 -13.08 -15.47
CA SER A 42 16.87 -13.84 -16.69
C SER A 42 18.06 -13.83 -17.66
N HIS A 43 18.71 -12.68 -17.83
CA HIS A 43 19.92 -12.60 -18.66
C HIS A 43 21.11 -13.29 -18.00
N SER A 44 21.23 -13.23 -16.67
CA SER A 44 22.29 -13.95 -15.95
C SER A 44 22.16 -15.48 -16.12
N PHE A 45 20.95 -16.00 -16.24
CA PHE A 45 20.69 -17.41 -16.53
C PHE A 45 21.03 -17.79 -17.97
N ARG A 46 20.69 -16.92 -18.94
CA ARG A 46 20.92 -17.21 -20.37
C ARG A 46 22.38 -17.07 -20.76
N ASP A 47 22.99 -15.95 -20.41
CA ASP A 47 24.36 -15.61 -20.78
C ASP A 47 24.89 -14.51 -19.84
N ARG A 48 25.52 -14.94 -18.74
CA ARG A 48 26.11 -14.03 -17.77
C ARG A 48 27.30 -13.26 -18.33
N GLU A 49 28.07 -13.83 -19.25
CA GLU A 49 29.22 -13.14 -19.82
C GLU A 49 28.75 -11.96 -20.67
N ALA A 50 27.73 -12.16 -21.51
CA ALA A 50 27.10 -11.09 -22.28
C ALA A 50 26.45 -10.04 -21.37
N LEU A 51 25.78 -10.46 -20.29
CA LEU A 51 25.22 -9.53 -19.30
C LEU A 51 26.31 -8.67 -18.64
N THR A 52 27.41 -9.30 -18.22
CA THR A 52 28.56 -8.64 -17.60
C THR A 52 29.20 -7.65 -18.56
N ALA A 53 29.37 -8.02 -19.83
CA ALA A 53 29.90 -7.13 -20.86
C ALA A 53 28.98 -5.93 -21.13
N ALA A 54 27.65 -6.13 -21.11
CA ALA A 54 26.68 -5.07 -21.38
C ALA A 54 26.53 -4.07 -20.21
N LEU A 55 26.45 -4.57 -18.97
CA LEU A 55 26.27 -3.74 -17.78
C LEU A 55 27.57 -3.10 -17.30
N GLY A 56 28.71 -3.76 -17.49
CA GLY A 56 30.00 -3.28 -17.05
C GLY A 56 30.08 -3.10 -15.53
N ALA A 57 30.97 -2.21 -15.09
CA ALA A 57 31.14 -1.91 -13.67
C ALA A 57 30.00 -1.02 -13.14
N VAL A 58 29.46 -1.39 -11.98
CA VAL A 58 28.36 -0.67 -11.33
C VAL A 58 28.86 0.07 -10.08
N PRO A 59 28.32 1.25 -9.74
CA PRO A 59 28.77 1.98 -8.56
C PRO A 59 28.53 1.17 -7.28
N HIS A 60 29.59 0.94 -6.50
CA HIS A 60 29.52 0.26 -5.19
C HIS A 60 29.24 1.23 -4.03
N ALA A 61 29.33 2.54 -4.30
CA ALA A 61 29.14 3.60 -3.32
C ALA A 61 28.46 4.82 -3.97
N PHE A 62 27.55 5.44 -3.23
CA PHE A 62 26.84 6.64 -3.65
C PHE A 62 27.23 7.82 -2.78
N LYS A 63 27.57 8.97 -3.39
CA LYS A 63 27.89 10.22 -2.65
C LYS A 63 26.69 10.76 -1.86
N VAL A 64 25.49 10.54 -2.36
CA VAL A 64 24.21 10.90 -1.73
C VAL A 64 23.42 9.62 -1.60
N LYS A 65 22.81 9.39 -0.42
CA LYS A 65 22.03 8.19 -0.13
C LYS A 65 20.87 8.07 -1.14
N PRO A 66 20.87 7.05 -2.02
CA PRO A 66 19.82 6.88 -3.01
C PRO A 66 18.55 6.31 -2.39
N HIS A 67 17.45 6.30 -3.15
CA HIS A 67 16.24 5.56 -2.79
C HIS A 67 16.57 4.09 -2.48
N ALA A 68 15.83 3.47 -1.56
CA ALA A 68 16.11 2.12 -1.10
C ALA A 68 16.12 1.09 -2.25
N GLN A 69 15.25 1.28 -3.25
CA GLN A 69 15.07 0.33 -4.35
C GLN A 69 16.17 0.49 -5.40
N VAL A 70 16.71 1.70 -5.57
CA VAL A 70 17.92 1.93 -6.37
C VAL A 70 19.12 1.26 -5.73
N ARG A 71 19.27 1.36 -4.41
CA ARG A 71 20.33 0.65 -3.69
C ARG A 71 20.18 -0.87 -3.81
N CYS A 72 18.96 -1.38 -3.72
CA CYS A 72 18.63 -2.79 -3.96
C CYS A 72 19.09 -3.23 -5.35
N LEU A 73 18.69 -2.49 -6.38
CA LEU A 73 19.05 -2.79 -7.77
C LEU A 73 20.57 -2.74 -7.98
N ALA A 74 21.26 -1.75 -7.40
CA ALA A 74 22.72 -1.63 -7.48
C ALA A 74 23.43 -2.85 -6.88
N VAL A 75 22.96 -3.35 -5.74
CA VAL A 75 23.50 -4.58 -5.11
C VAL A 75 23.29 -5.76 -6.04
N ILE A 76 22.07 -5.99 -6.52
CA ILE A 76 21.74 -7.13 -7.38
C ILE A 76 22.56 -7.12 -8.66
N VAL A 77 22.65 -5.97 -9.32
CA VAL A 77 23.46 -5.83 -10.53
C VAL A 77 24.93 -6.08 -10.22
N GLY A 78 25.45 -5.55 -9.10
CA GLY A 78 26.81 -5.80 -8.64
C GLY A 78 27.10 -7.29 -8.43
N GLU A 79 26.17 -8.05 -7.84
CA GLU A 79 26.31 -9.50 -7.66
C GLU A 79 26.19 -10.27 -8.99
N ALA A 80 25.39 -9.80 -9.95
CA ALA A 80 25.26 -10.43 -11.26
C ALA A 80 26.55 -10.32 -12.10
N VAL A 81 27.22 -9.17 -12.06
CA VAL A 81 28.42 -8.87 -12.86
C VAL A 81 29.73 -9.11 -12.11
N GLY A 82 29.68 -9.30 -10.79
CA GLY A 82 30.83 -9.63 -9.96
C GLY A 82 31.32 -11.07 -10.17
N PRO A 83 32.51 -11.44 -9.69
CA PRO A 83 33.01 -12.81 -9.76
C PRO A 83 32.18 -13.76 -8.90
N VAL A 84 32.07 -15.04 -9.30
CA VAL A 84 31.46 -16.09 -8.47
C VAL A 84 32.25 -16.27 -7.19
N ARG A 85 31.57 -16.30 -6.05
CA ARG A 85 32.16 -16.59 -4.75
C ARG A 85 31.35 -17.67 -4.04
N ALA A 86 32.04 -18.68 -3.53
CA ALA A 86 31.43 -19.68 -2.66
C ALA A 86 31.30 -19.07 -1.25
N GLU A 87 30.15 -18.46 -0.94
CA GLU A 87 29.92 -17.81 0.36
C GLU A 87 28.45 -17.85 0.81
N GLU A 88 28.25 -17.47 2.07
CA GLU A 88 27.13 -17.76 2.99
C GLU A 88 25.68 -17.83 2.42
N SER A 89 24.89 -18.73 3.02
CA SER A 89 23.44 -18.85 2.81
C SER A 89 22.73 -17.50 3.00
N TRP A 90 21.83 -17.17 2.07
CA TRP A 90 20.93 -16.00 2.17
C TRP A 90 20.08 -16.02 3.45
N GLU A 91 19.88 -17.18 4.07
CA GLU A 91 19.18 -17.31 5.35
C GLU A 91 19.88 -16.54 6.48
N LYS A 92 21.19 -16.36 6.36
CA LYS A 92 22.01 -15.54 7.28
C LYS A 92 22.05 -14.07 6.86
N SER A 93 21.62 -13.73 5.65
CA SER A 93 21.50 -12.35 5.18
C SER A 93 20.28 -11.70 5.85
N GLY A 94 20.52 -11.05 6.99
CA GLY A 94 19.48 -10.38 7.78
C GLY A 94 19.92 -10.07 9.20
N ALA A 95 19.26 -9.13 9.87
CA ALA A 95 19.59 -8.77 11.25
C ALA A 95 19.27 -9.93 12.21
N GLY A 96 20.27 -10.35 12.99
CA GLY A 96 20.13 -11.37 14.02
C GLY A 96 19.45 -10.86 15.29
N TRP A 97 18.45 -11.64 15.75
CA TRP A 97 18.00 -11.84 17.14
C TRP A 97 17.44 -10.61 17.88
N LEU A 98 16.14 -10.27 17.78
CA LEU A 98 15.00 -10.90 18.48
C LEU A 98 13.67 -10.53 17.76
N GLU A 99 13.35 -11.33 16.74
CA GLU A 99 12.10 -11.37 15.95
C GLU A 99 11.62 -10.04 15.35
N LEU A 100 12.15 -9.76 14.16
CA LEU A 100 11.63 -8.86 13.12
C LEU A 100 10.41 -8.01 13.52
N CYS A 101 10.62 -6.71 13.67
CA CYS A 101 9.58 -5.76 14.04
C CYS A 101 8.34 -5.87 13.14
N GLN A 102 7.18 -5.94 13.79
CA GLN A 102 5.88 -6.02 13.13
C GLN A 102 5.59 -4.82 12.20
N HIS A 103 6.05 -3.61 12.49
CA HIS A 103 5.83 -2.44 11.63
C HIS A 103 6.57 -2.51 10.29
N VAL A 104 7.67 -3.26 10.21
CA VAL A 104 8.52 -3.35 9.00
C VAL A 104 8.50 -4.76 8.40
N ALA A 105 7.49 -5.56 8.76
CA ALA A 105 7.30 -6.93 8.27
C ALA A 105 7.36 -7.02 6.73
N LEU A 106 6.72 -6.08 6.03
CA LEU A 106 6.71 -6.03 4.57
C LEU A 106 8.09 -5.70 3.99
N GLY A 107 8.83 -4.82 4.66
CA GLY A 107 10.22 -4.51 4.29
C GLY A 107 11.15 -5.72 4.44
N TYR A 108 10.92 -6.59 5.43
CA TYR A 108 11.70 -7.82 5.58
C TYR A 108 11.40 -8.85 4.50
N ILE A 109 10.16 -8.91 4.02
CA ILE A 109 9.79 -9.78 2.90
C ILE A 109 10.55 -9.36 1.64
N ALA A 110 10.47 -8.07 1.26
CA ALA A 110 11.21 -7.54 0.12
C ALA A 110 12.72 -7.70 0.30
N GLY A 111 13.24 -7.42 1.50
CA GLY A 111 14.65 -7.57 1.83
C GLY A 111 15.15 -9.02 1.75
N ALA A 112 14.37 -9.99 2.23
CA ALA A 112 14.70 -11.40 2.18
C ALA A 112 14.73 -11.91 0.73
N ARG A 113 13.76 -11.50 -0.09
CA ARG A 113 13.76 -11.80 -1.54
C ARG A 113 14.99 -11.23 -2.22
N THR A 114 15.30 -9.96 -2.04
CA THR A 114 16.52 -9.37 -2.63
C THR A 114 17.79 -10.07 -2.14
N GLY A 115 17.87 -10.39 -0.84
CA GLY A 115 19.01 -11.11 -0.28
C GLY A 115 19.21 -12.49 -0.90
N GLU A 116 18.12 -13.24 -1.11
CA GLU A 116 18.13 -14.52 -1.82
C GLU A 116 18.62 -14.38 -3.27
N VAL A 117 18.09 -13.42 -4.02
CA VAL A 117 18.50 -13.20 -5.41
C VAL A 117 19.99 -12.80 -5.48
N ALA A 118 20.43 -11.90 -4.61
CA ALA A 118 21.82 -11.47 -4.52
C ALA A 118 22.76 -12.65 -4.23
N ALA A 119 22.42 -13.47 -3.24
CA ALA A 119 23.23 -14.65 -2.87
C ALA A 119 23.31 -15.67 -4.01
N ARG A 120 22.20 -15.92 -4.71
CA ARG A 120 22.16 -16.83 -5.87
C ARG A 120 23.04 -16.37 -7.02
N LEU A 121 22.94 -15.09 -7.38
CA LEU A 121 23.79 -14.48 -8.42
C LEU A 121 25.28 -14.58 -8.04
N ARG A 122 25.63 -14.26 -6.80
CA ARG A 122 26.99 -14.37 -6.27
C ARG A 122 27.53 -15.80 -6.34
N ALA A 123 26.69 -16.78 -6.03
CA ALA A 123 27.06 -18.20 -6.03
C ALA A 123 27.08 -18.83 -7.44
N GLY A 124 26.57 -18.13 -8.46
CA GLY A 124 26.36 -18.70 -9.79
C GLY A 124 25.19 -19.68 -9.88
N ASP A 125 24.31 -19.70 -8.87
CA ASP A 125 23.08 -20.52 -8.84
C ASP A 125 21.95 -19.76 -9.57
N HIS A 126 22.06 -19.70 -10.89
CA HIS A 126 21.17 -18.89 -11.74
C HIS A 126 19.79 -19.55 -11.93
N VAL A 127 18.74 -18.72 -11.97
CA VAL A 127 17.36 -19.16 -12.21
C VAL A 127 16.74 -18.47 -13.43
N PRO A 128 15.81 -19.11 -14.15
CA PRO A 128 15.37 -18.64 -15.47
C PRO A 128 14.66 -17.27 -15.46
N PHE A 129 13.94 -16.95 -14.39
CA PHE A 129 13.23 -15.69 -14.13
C PHE A 129 12.69 -15.71 -12.70
N LEU A 130 12.24 -14.58 -12.16
CA LEU A 130 11.65 -14.54 -10.82
C LEU A 130 10.16 -14.93 -10.85
N LEU A 131 9.72 -15.76 -9.91
CA LEU A 131 8.33 -16.20 -9.78
C LEU A 131 7.42 -15.05 -9.34
N SER A 132 7.94 -14.14 -8.51
CA SER A 132 7.13 -13.07 -7.91
C SER A 132 6.98 -11.83 -8.79
N VAL A 133 7.41 -11.86 -10.05
CA VAL A 133 7.27 -10.73 -10.98
C VAL A 133 5.80 -10.41 -11.14
N PRO A 134 5.34 -9.18 -10.88
CA PRO A 134 3.93 -8.86 -11.01
C PRO A 134 3.40 -9.10 -12.43
N SER A 135 2.09 -9.30 -12.53
CA SER A 135 1.35 -9.32 -13.80
C SER A 135 0.77 -7.94 -14.15
N GLY A 136 0.91 -6.97 -13.24
CA GLY A 136 0.43 -5.59 -13.39
C GLY A 136 1.05 -4.64 -12.36
N PRO A 137 0.68 -3.35 -12.38
CA PRO A 137 1.32 -2.31 -11.58
C PRO A 137 1.01 -2.40 -10.07
N THR A 138 -0.03 -3.15 -9.67
CA THR A 138 -0.42 -3.30 -8.26
C THR A 138 0.52 -4.20 -7.47
N GLY A 139 1.37 -4.97 -8.15
CA GLY A 139 2.18 -6.02 -7.55
C GLY A 139 1.51 -7.40 -7.56
N ALA A 140 0.24 -7.52 -7.98
CA ALA A 140 -0.45 -8.79 -8.07
C ALA A 140 0.22 -9.73 -9.08
N VAL A 141 0.22 -11.03 -8.77
CA VAL A 141 0.61 -12.10 -9.69
C VAL A 141 -0.65 -12.88 -10.05
N GLN A 142 -0.93 -13.01 -11.33
CA GLN A 142 -2.07 -13.80 -11.79
C GLN A 142 -1.84 -15.29 -11.51
N PRO A 143 -2.83 -16.01 -10.95
CA PRO A 143 -2.67 -17.42 -10.58
C PRO A 143 -2.19 -18.32 -11.72
N TYR A 144 -2.74 -18.16 -12.93
CA TYR A 144 -2.33 -18.97 -14.08
C TYR A 144 -0.88 -18.71 -14.48
N GLU A 145 -0.45 -17.46 -14.49
CA GLU A 145 0.94 -17.12 -14.78
C GLU A 145 1.89 -17.75 -13.75
N LEU A 146 1.50 -17.80 -12.47
CA LEU A 146 2.33 -18.45 -11.44
C LEU A 146 2.41 -19.97 -11.64
N VAL A 147 1.32 -20.62 -12.04
CA VAL A 147 1.31 -22.05 -12.41
C VAL A 147 2.24 -22.30 -13.58
N GLU A 148 2.15 -21.52 -14.66
CA GLU A 148 3.04 -21.65 -15.83
C GLU A 148 4.50 -21.43 -15.48
N ARG A 149 4.79 -20.42 -14.65
CA ARG A 149 6.14 -20.14 -14.18
C ARG A 149 6.72 -21.32 -13.40
N LEU A 150 5.96 -21.92 -12.49
CA LEU A 150 6.41 -23.11 -11.75
C LEU A 150 6.54 -24.36 -12.64
N ALA A 151 5.64 -24.56 -13.60
CA ALA A 151 5.74 -25.65 -14.57
C ALA A 151 7.06 -25.59 -15.35
N GLU A 152 7.51 -24.38 -15.70
CA GLU A 152 8.79 -24.19 -16.39
C GLU A 152 10.00 -24.45 -15.48
N TYR A 153 9.93 -24.06 -14.20
CA TYR A 153 10.96 -24.43 -13.21
C TYR A 153 11.06 -25.96 -13.07
N GLU A 154 9.93 -26.65 -12.98
CA GLU A 154 9.85 -28.11 -12.89
C GLU A 154 10.41 -28.79 -14.14
N ARG A 155 10.04 -28.30 -15.33
CA ARG A 155 10.57 -28.79 -16.63
C ARG A 155 12.09 -28.65 -16.73
N LEU A 156 12.65 -27.57 -16.17
CA LEU A 156 14.09 -27.32 -16.14
C LEU A 156 14.81 -28.06 -14.99
N GLY A 157 14.08 -28.69 -14.06
CA GLY A 157 14.66 -29.32 -12.88
C GLY A 157 15.32 -28.33 -11.92
N ILE A 158 14.94 -27.04 -11.96
CA ILE A 158 15.50 -25.97 -11.14
C ILE A 158 14.57 -25.73 -9.95
N ARG A 159 15.13 -25.65 -8.74
CA ARG A 159 14.34 -25.32 -7.55
C ARG A 159 14.24 -23.80 -7.37
N PRO A 160 13.03 -23.23 -7.22
CA PRO A 160 12.88 -21.81 -6.95
C PRO A 160 13.39 -21.47 -5.55
N GLY A 161 13.70 -20.19 -5.35
CA GLY A 161 14.12 -19.69 -4.06
C GLY A 161 12.91 -19.57 -3.13
N PRO A 162 12.99 -20.01 -1.87
CA PRO A 162 11.85 -19.96 -0.95
C PRO A 162 11.35 -18.53 -0.64
N ALA A 163 12.20 -17.50 -0.68
CA ALA A 163 11.79 -16.11 -0.48
C ALA A 163 11.08 -15.53 -1.71
N ASP A 164 11.59 -15.78 -2.92
CA ASP A 164 10.92 -15.38 -4.16
C ASP A 164 9.59 -16.12 -4.37
N LEU A 165 9.55 -17.44 -4.15
CA LEU A 165 8.30 -18.21 -4.15
C LEU A 165 7.33 -17.72 -3.06
N GLY A 166 7.83 -17.47 -1.84
CA GLY A 166 7.03 -16.91 -0.77
C GLY A 166 6.39 -15.58 -1.16
N GLN A 167 7.16 -14.68 -1.78
CA GLN A 167 6.64 -13.42 -2.27
C GLN A 167 5.63 -13.61 -3.42
N ALA A 168 5.85 -14.57 -4.31
CA ALA A 168 4.92 -14.89 -5.38
C ALA A 168 3.56 -15.36 -4.84
N LEU A 169 3.57 -16.22 -3.82
CA LEU A 169 2.35 -16.69 -3.15
C LEU A 169 1.60 -15.53 -2.47
N LEU A 170 2.31 -14.65 -1.77
CA LEU A 170 1.70 -13.47 -1.14
C LEU A 170 1.09 -12.47 -2.15
N ARG A 171 1.61 -12.44 -3.38
CA ARG A 171 1.08 -11.64 -4.50
C ARG A 171 -0.04 -12.36 -5.28
N CYS A 172 -0.20 -13.66 -5.08
CA CYS A 172 -1.18 -14.51 -5.75
C CYS A 172 -2.32 -14.85 -4.76
N GLY A 173 -3.39 -14.06 -4.82
CA GLY A 173 -4.56 -14.19 -3.94
C GLY A 173 -5.84 -13.73 -4.64
N GLY A 174 -6.92 -13.57 -3.87
CA GLY A 174 -8.23 -13.19 -4.38
C GLY A 174 -9.14 -14.38 -4.73
N PRO A 175 -10.30 -14.14 -5.38
CA PRO A 175 -11.19 -15.20 -5.82
C PRO A 175 -10.47 -16.15 -6.80
N MET A 176 -10.42 -17.45 -6.45
CA MET A 176 -9.69 -18.45 -7.24
C MET A 176 -10.60 -19.18 -8.21
N ASP A 177 -10.21 -19.19 -9.48
CA ASP A 177 -10.82 -20.01 -10.51
C ASP A 177 -10.56 -21.51 -10.23
N PRO A 178 -11.59 -22.37 -10.09
CA PRO A 178 -11.38 -23.80 -9.92
C PRO A 178 -10.52 -24.46 -11.02
N GLU A 179 -10.49 -23.90 -12.23
CA GLU A 179 -9.61 -24.38 -13.31
C GLU A 179 -8.14 -24.13 -13.01
N VAL A 180 -7.78 -23.01 -12.38
CA VAL A 180 -6.37 -22.73 -12.04
C VAL A 180 -5.86 -23.65 -10.95
N VAL A 181 -6.73 -24.00 -9.99
CA VAL A 181 -6.41 -24.99 -8.96
C VAL A 181 -6.13 -26.35 -9.61
N ARG A 182 -6.98 -26.80 -10.54
CA ARG A 182 -6.78 -28.05 -11.29
C ARG A 182 -5.51 -28.03 -12.14
N ALA A 183 -5.13 -26.87 -12.68
CA ALA A 183 -3.88 -26.71 -13.41
C ALA A 183 -2.68 -26.85 -12.46
N ALA A 184 -2.72 -26.22 -11.29
CA ALA A 184 -1.67 -26.32 -10.28
C ALA A 184 -1.52 -27.74 -9.72
N GLU A 185 -2.61 -28.50 -9.59
CA GLU A 185 -2.61 -29.90 -9.12
C GLU A 185 -1.88 -30.87 -10.06
N LYS A 186 -1.58 -30.45 -11.30
CA LYS A 186 -0.77 -31.24 -12.25
C LYS A 186 0.74 -31.09 -12.05
N LEU A 187 1.17 -30.14 -11.21
CA LEU A 187 2.58 -29.95 -10.88
C LEU A 187 3.01 -31.01 -9.87
N GLU A 188 4.14 -31.68 -10.12
CA GLU A 188 4.64 -32.76 -9.27
C GLU A 188 5.71 -32.29 -8.29
N SER A 189 6.32 -31.12 -8.53
CA SER A 189 7.29 -30.51 -7.63
C SER A 189 6.68 -30.16 -6.26
N ALA A 190 7.50 -30.17 -5.22
CA ALA A 190 7.08 -29.80 -3.87
C ALA A 190 6.51 -28.37 -3.82
N GLU A 191 7.10 -27.46 -4.61
CA GLU A 191 6.65 -26.09 -4.77
C GLU A 191 5.34 -25.97 -5.54
N GLY A 192 5.12 -26.82 -6.55
CA GLY A 192 3.85 -26.95 -7.26
C GLY A 192 2.71 -27.45 -6.37
N ILE A 193 2.95 -28.51 -5.58
CA ILE A 193 1.99 -29.02 -4.59
C ILE A 193 1.65 -27.93 -3.56
N ARG A 194 2.64 -27.16 -3.11
CA ARG A 194 2.43 -26.03 -2.22
C ARG A 194 1.57 -24.94 -2.85
N LEU A 195 1.81 -24.59 -4.12
CA LEU A 195 0.96 -23.64 -4.85
C LEU A 195 -0.49 -24.16 -4.95
N ALA A 196 -0.69 -25.42 -5.33
CA ALA A 196 -2.03 -25.99 -5.42
C ALA A 196 -2.79 -25.92 -4.08
N ALA A 197 -2.10 -26.20 -2.96
CA ALA A 197 -2.67 -26.05 -1.63
C ALA A 197 -3.01 -24.58 -1.28
N TRP A 198 -2.12 -23.65 -1.64
CA TRP A 198 -2.33 -22.21 -1.44
C TRP A 198 -3.55 -21.68 -2.22
N LEU A 199 -3.67 -22.05 -3.50
CA LEU A 199 -4.80 -21.65 -4.34
C LEU A 199 -6.11 -22.27 -3.84
N ARG A 200 -6.10 -23.51 -3.38
CA ARG A 200 -7.29 -24.15 -2.78
C ARG A 200 -7.78 -23.43 -1.52
N GLN A 201 -6.86 -22.84 -0.76
CA GLN A 201 -7.17 -22.07 0.45
C GLN A 201 -7.61 -20.62 0.15
N GLY A 202 -7.51 -20.16 -1.12
CA GLY A 202 -7.83 -18.78 -1.49
C GLY A 202 -6.70 -17.78 -1.21
N GLY A 203 -5.49 -18.27 -0.94
CA GLY A 203 -4.33 -17.45 -0.63
C GLY A 203 -4.16 -17.14 0.86
N LEU A 204 -3.57 -15.98 1.17
CA LEU A 204 -3.33 -15.57 2.56
C LEU A 204 -4.68 -15.23 3.22
N PRO A 205 -4.97 -15.72 4.44
CA PRO A 205 -6.19 -15.37 5.15
C PRO A 205 -6.28 -13.88 5.48
N HIS A 206 -7.49 -13.32 5.47
CA HIS A 206 -7.76 -11.99 6.02
C HIS A 206 -7.92 -12.06 7.54
N PRO A 207 -7.00 -11.51 8.35
CA PRO A 207 -7.16 -11.53 9.80
C PRO A 207 -8.32 -10.63 10.23
N ALA A 208 -8.96 -11.00 11.33
CA ALA A 208 -9.86 -10.08 12.03
C ALA A 208 -9.08 -8.86 12.52
N TRP A 209 -9.72 -7.70 12.49
CA TRP A 209 -9.12 -6.43 12.85
C TRP A 209 -9.72 -5.89 14.16
N GLN A 210 -8.96 -5.06 14.86
CA GLN A 210 -9.43 -4.32 16.03
C GLN A 210 -9.15 -2.84 15.86
N ARG A 211 -10.17 -2.01 16.11
CA ARG A 211 -10.02 -0.56 16.16
C ARG A 211 -9.47 -0.16 17.51
N GLU A 212 -8.36 0.55 17.52
CA GLU A 212 -7.68 0.98 18.74
C GLU A 212 -7.58 2.49 18.79
N ARG A 213 -7.98 3.09 19.91
CA ARG A 213 -7.73 4.50 20.18
C ARG A 213 -6.47 4.62 21.03
N GLU A 214 -5.60 5.53 20.66
CA GLU A 214 -4.45 5.86 21.47
C GLU A 214 -4.88 6.36 22.86
N ALA A 215 -4.33 5.74 23.90
CA ALA A 215 -4.65 6.10 25.28
C ALA A 215 -4.09 7.47 25.67
N GLY A 216 -4.71 8.09 26.67
CA GLY A 216 -4.33 9.41 27.20
C GLY A 216 -5.24 10.54 26.71
N GLU A 217 -5.10 11.69 27.36
CA GLU A 217 -5.76 12.92 26.93
C GLU A 217 -5.08 13.48 25.66
N ALA A 218 -5.84 14.26 24.89
CA ALA A 218 -5.32 14.87 23.68
C ALA A 218 -4.27 15.95 24.04
N GLU A 219 -3.04 15.73 23.61
CA GLU A 219 -1.91 16.64 23.83
C GLU A 219 -1.58 17.48 22.59
N ARG A 220 -0.75 18.51 22.80
CA ARG A 220 -0.20 19.32 21.72
C ARG A 220 0.73 18.47 20.83
N PRO A 221 0.89 18.84 19.54
CA PRO A 221 1.85 18.19 18.67
C PRO A 221 3.24 18.12 19.31
N SER A 222 3.89 16.97 19.20
CA SER A 222 5.21 16.73 19.74
C SER A 222 6.21 16.49 18.61
N LYS A 223 7.38 17.12 18.71
CA LYS A 223 8.50 16.88 17.78
C LYS A 223 9.25 15.59 18.10
N ARG A 224 8.96 14.95 19.24
CA ARG A 224 9.58 13.68 19.61
C ARG A 224 9.03 12.60 18.69
N ARG A 225 9.92 11.99 17.90
CA ARG A 225 9.58 10.86 17.04
C ARG A 225 8.93 9.74 17.86
N GLY A 226 7.77 9.28 17.42
CA GLY A 226 7.03 8.24 18.14
C GLY A 226 6.30 8.73 19.39
N ALA A 227 6.14 10.05 19.56
CA ALA A 227 5.32 10.57 20.64
C ALA A 227 3.87 10.12 20.49
N ARG A 228 3.34 9.64 21.60
CA ARG A 228 1.91 9.42 21.79
C ARG A 228 1.32 10.69 22.38
N ILE A 229 0.32 11.25 21.73
CA ILE A 229 -0.36 12.50 22.08
C ILE A 229 -1.88 12.30 22.25
N GLY A 230 -2.39 11.07 22.35
CA GLY A 230 -3.80 10.76 22.66
C GLY A 230 -4.79 11.12 21.54
N ARG A 231 -4.31 11.32 20.31
CA ARG A 231 -5.08 11.87 19.17
C ARG A 231 -5.20 10.91 17.99
N ARG A 232 -4.89 9.62 18.14
CA ARG A 232 -4.92 8.68 17.00
C ARG A 232 -5.94 7.57 17.20
N ILE A 233 -6.53 7.16 16.09
CA ILE A 233 -7.28 5.93 15.94
C ILE A 233 -6.49 5.08 14.95
N LEU A 234 -6.12 3.88 15.36
CA LEU A 234 -5.30 2.94 14.63
C LEU A 234 -6.06 1.61 14.49
N VAL A 235 -5.49 0.69 13.73
CA VAL A 235 -6.06 -0.63 13.49
C VAL A 235 -5.01 -1.68 13.78
N GLY A 236 -5.34 -2.59 14.69
CA GLY A 236 -4.62 -3.84 14.92
C GLY A 236 -5.27 -5.00 14.15
N HIS A 237 -4.57 -6.13 14.13
CA HIS A 237 -5.15 -7.36 13.59
C HIS A 237 -4.62 -8.60 14.32
N GLU A 238 -5.41 -9.67 14.28
CA GLU A 238 -5.03 -10.96 14.88
C GLU A 238 -3.85 -11.61 14.15
N ALA A 239 -3.31 -12.67 14.75
CA ALA A 239 -2.30 -13.48 14.09
C ALA A 239 -2.86 -14.12 12.81
N ILE A 240 -2.00 -14.30 11.82
CA ILE A 240 -2.37 -14.93 10.54
C ILE A 240 -1.85 -16.37 10.58
N GLU A 241 -2.68 -17.32 10.19
CA GLU A 241 -2.29 -18.72 10.09
C GLU A 241 -1.32 -18.97 8.93
N GLY A 242 -0.59 -20.08 8.97
CA GLY A 242 0.28 -20.49 7.86
C GLY A 242 1.74 -20.00 7.92
N ARG A 243 2.17 -19.37 9.03
CA ARG A 243 3.56 -18.86 9.19
C ARG A 243 4.65 -19.88 8.83
N GLY A 244 4.43 -21.16 9.17
CA GLY A 244 5.40 -22.25 8.98
C GLY A 244 5.64 -22.62 7.52
N ALA A 245 4.77 -22.17 6.61
CA ALA A 245 4.97 -22.35 5.18
C ALA A 245 5.98 -21.34 4.60
N PHE A 246 6.37 -20.30 5.35
CA PHE A 246 7.21 -19.22 4.84
C PHE A 246 8.59 -19.17 5.52
N PRO A 247 9.59 -18.60 4.84
CA PRO A 247 10.88 -18.30 5.45
C PRO A 247 10.74 -17.57 6.79
N ARG A 248 11.67 -17.81 7.71
CA ARG A 248 11.69 -17.17 9.03
C ARG A 248 11.62 -15.65 8.94
N GLN A 249 12.17 -15.07 7.88
CA GLN A 249 12.19 -13.63 7.63
C GLN A 249 10.79 -13.04 7.38
N PHE A 250 9.80 -13.88 7.09
CA PHE A 250 8.42 -13.46 6.84
C PHE A 250 7.57 -13.57 8.11
N TRP A 251 8.04 -14.25 9.16
CA TRP A 251 7.21 -14.63 10.32
C TRP A 251 6.60 -13.44 11.06
N SER A 252 7.19 -12.24 10.97
CA SER A 252 6.62 -11.03 11.56
C SER A 252 5.31 -10.58 10.89
N LEU A 253 5.08 -10.95 9.63
CA LEU A 253 3.80 -10.73 8.95
C LEU A 253 2.65 -11.47 9.66
N PHE A 254 2.94 -12.69 10.13
CA PHE A 254 1.96 -13.62 10.68
C PHE A 254 1.66 -13.41 12.17
N ARG A 255 2.42 -12.53 12.84
CA ARG A 255 2.18 -12.19 14.25
C ARG A 255 0.96 -11.27 14.37
N VAL A 256 0.33 -11.30 15.54
CA VAL A 256 -0.61 -10.25 15.97
C VAL A 256 0.01 -8.89 15.70
N PHE A 257 -0.75 -7.98 15.09
CA PHE A 257 -0.35 -6.61 14.93
C PHE A 257 -0.99 -5.74 16.01
N GLU A 258 -0.17 -5.27 16.94
CA GLU A 258 -0.55 -4.33 18.00
C GLU A 258 -0.09 -2.92 17.61
N PRO A 259 -0.97 -2.04 17.10
CA PRO A 259 -0.59 -0.73 16.58
C PRO A 259 -0.09 0.22 17.68
N LEU A 260 -0.47 -0.05 18.94
CA LEU A 260 -0.06 0.69 20.12
C LEU A 260 1.12 0.03 20.86
N ILE A 261 1.87 -0.88 20.25
CA ILE A 261 3.13 -1.34 20.85
C ILE A 261 4.25 -0.32 20.62
N SER A 262 5.02 -0.03 21.66
CA SER A 262 6.18 0.86 21.53
C SER A 262 7.31 0.10 20.85
N CYS A 263 7.81 0.59 19.71
CA CYS A 263 8.93 -0.04 19.01
C CYS A 263 10.08 0.96 18.78
N PRO A 264 11.32 0.66 19.22
CA PRO A 264 12.47 1.54 18.98
C PRO A 264 12.74 1.77 17.48
N HIS A 265 12.31 0.84 16.64
CA HIS A 265 12.41 0.88 15.19
C HIS A 265 11.49 1.91 14.51
N TRP A 266 10.67 2.67 15.24
CA TRP A 266 10.00 3.87 14.69
C TRP A 266 10.99 4.93 14.16
N SER A 267 12.30 4.71 14.36
CA SER A 267 13.45 5.43 13.79
C SER A 267 14.02 4.85 12.47
N LEU A 268 13.48 3.72 11.97
CA LEU A 268 13.91 3.05 10.73
C LEU A 268 13.47 3.79 9.46
N PRO A 269 13.94 3.37 8.26
CA PRO A 269 13.55 4.00 6.99
C PRO A 269 12.02 4.09 6.83
N ASP A 270 11.57 5.14 6.16
CA ASP A 270 10.17 5.29 5.81
C ASP A 270 9.79 4.25 4.75
N TYR A 271 8.85 3.36 5.08
CA TYR A 271 8.33 2.32 4.18
C TYR A 271 6.95 2.69 3.62
N ARG A 272 6.52 3.95 3.76
CA ARG A 272 5.26 4.42 3.17
C ARG A 272 5.46 4.71 1.68
N ASP A 273 5.63 3.66 0.90
CA ASP A 273 5.81 3.70 -0.54
C ASP A 273 4.96 2.65 -1.28
N ALA A 274 4.91 2.75 -2.62
CA ALA A 274 4.15 1.83 -3.45
C ALA A 274 4.72 0.39 -3.44
N HIS A 275 6.03 0.23 -3.24
CA HIS A 275 6.70 -1.08 -3.17
C HIS A 275 6.23 -1.90 -1.97
N THR A 276 6.00 -1.23 -0.84
CA THR A 276 5.49 -1.87 0.37
C THR A 276 4.07 -2.37 0.17
N VAL A 277 3.21 -1.58 -0.47
CA VAL A 277 1.84 -2.01 -0.82
C VAL A 277 1.87 -3.16 -1.83
N ALA A 278 2.74 -3.10 -2.84
CA ALA A 278 2.94 -4.14 -3.84
C ALA A 278 3.52 -5.46 -3.26
N THR A 279 3.89 -5.48 -1.97
CA THR A 279 4.27 -6.72 -1.28
C THR A 279 3.05 -7.58 -0.99
N LEU A 280 1.89 -6.97 -0.71
CA LEU A 280 0.61 -7.61 -0.37
C LEU A 280 -0.56 -6.98 -1.14
N PRO A 281 -0.62 -7.13 -2.48
CA PRO A 281 -1.63 -6.50 -3.33
C PRO A 281 -3.08 -6.90 -2.97
N TRP A 282 -3.26 -8.06 -2.35
CA TRP A 282 -4.56 -8.57 -1.90
C TRP A 282 -4.88 -8.24 -0.44
N HIS A 283 -3.94 -7.65 0.31
CA HIS A 283 -4.13 -7.30 1.73
C HIS A 283 -3.69 -5.86 2.04
N PRO A 284 -4.27 -4.85 1.37
CA PRO A 284 -3.94 -3.45 1.62
C PRO A 284 -4.25 -3.04 3.07
N GLU A 285 -5.21 -3.70 3.74
CA GLU A 285 -5.50 -3.49 5.16
C GLU A 285 -4.30 -3.80 6.06
N ILE A 286 -3.54 -4.87 5.78
CA ILE A 286 -2.34 -5.23 6.56
C ILE A 286 -1.25 -4.17 6.37
N ALA A 287 -1.05 -3.72 5.12
CA ALA A 287 -0.07 -2.69 4.79
C ALA A 287 -0.44 -1.34 5.43
N ALA A 288 -1.70 -0.94 5.32
CA ALA A 288 -2.23 0.29 5.91
C ALA A 288 -2.07 0.25 7.45
N ALA A 289 -2.58 -0.80 8.12
CA ALA A 289 -2.55 -0.93 9.57
C ALA A 289 -1.13 -0.73 10.13
N ARG A 290 -0.13 -1.39 9.53
CA ARG A 290 1.28 -1.35 9.97
C ARG A 290 1.94 0.02 9.81
N LEU A 291 1.41 0.88 8.93
CA LEU A 291 1.99 2.18 8.58
C LEU A 291 1.11 3.38 8.97
N LEU A 292 -0.08 3.14 9.52
CA LEU A 292 -1.04 4.18 9.92
C LEU A 292 -0.45 5.23 10.85
N THR A 293 0.39 4.83 11.81
CA THR A 293 1.06 5.78 12.72
C THR A 293 1.91 6.81 11.96
N GLY A 294 2.60 6.38 10.89
CA GLY A 294 3.36 7.28 10.04
C GLY A 294 2.44 8.21 9.25
N VAL A 295 1.39 7.69 8.62
CA VAL A 295 0.39 8.48 7.88
C VAL A 295 -0.29 9.51 8.79
N ALA A 296 -0.72 9.11 9.99
CA ALA A 296 -1.35 9.98 10.98
C ALA A 296 -0.44 11.14 11.41
N SER A 297 0.88 10.90 11.50
CA SER A 297 1.85 11.93 11.88
C SER A 297 1.85 13.14 10.94
N ALA A 298 1.53 12.95 9.66
CA ALA A 298 1.43 14.03 8.68
C ALA A 298 0.19 14.93 8.93
N ALA A 299 -0.82 14.44 9.64
CA ALA A 299 -2.00 15.21 10.02
C ALA A 299 -1.85 15.89 11.39
N ASP A 300 -1.22 15.25 12.38
CA ASP A 300 -1.25 15.67 13.79
C ASP A 300 0.09 16.12 14.40
N GLN A 301 1.22 15.81 13.76
CA GLN A 301 2.57 16.06 14.28
C GLN A 301 3.53 16.66 13.24
N ASP A 302 3.00 17.28 12.18
CA ASP A 302 3.80 17.88 11.09
C ASP A 302 4.82 16.90 10.47
N GLY A 303 4.46 15.61 10.43
CA GLY A 303 5.26 14.55 9.84
C GLY A 303 5.42 14.67 8.32
N SER A 304 6.40 13.94 7.77
CA SER A 304 6.56 13.86 6.32
C SER A 304 5.38 13.13 5.68
N GLY A 305 4.99 13.61 4.50
CA GLY A 305 3.93 12.98 3.72
C GLY A 305 4.34 11.68 3.06
N SER A 306 3.35 10.97 2.52
CA SER A 306 3.49 9.70 1.80
C SER A 306 2.45 9.57 0.67
N PRO A 307 2.50 10.41 -0.37
CA PRO A 307 1.46 10.46 -1.39
C PRO A 307 1.36 9.16 -2.21
N ALA A 308 2.51 8.61 -2.63
CA ALA A 308 2.57 7.37 -3.40
C ALA A 308 1.98 6.16 -2.64
N PHE A 309 2.09 6.15 -1.30
CA PHE A 309 1.50 5.11 -0.46
C PHE A 309 -0.03 5.15 -0.48
N LEU A 310 -0.62 6.35 -0.34
CA LEU A 310 -2.08 6.54 -0.35
C LEU A 310 -2.68 6.12 -1.69
N GLU A 311 -2.04 6.51 -2.79
CA GLU A 311 -2.45 6.12 -4.15
C GLU A 311 -2.34 4.62 -4.39
N ALA A 312 -1.24 4.02 -3.93
CA ALA A 312 -1.03 2.58 -4.06
C ALA A 312 -2.09 1.78 -3.29
N LEU A 313 -2.42 2.18 -2.05
CA LEU A 313 -3.48 1.53 -1.26
C LEU A 313 -4.83 1.51 -1.99
N ALA A 314 -5.22 2.64 -2.58
CA ALA A 314 -6.47 2.73 -3.33
C ALA A 314 -6.47 1.87 -4.60
N SER A 315 -5.31 1.75 -5.26
CA SER A 315 -5.17 1.04 -6.54
C SER A 315 -5.10 -0.48 -6.43
N THR A 316 -4.86 -1.02 -5.23
CA THR A 316 -4.77 -2.47 -4.98
C THR A 316 -6.03 -3.27 -5.35
N ASP A 317 -5.89 -4.60 -5.39
CA ASP A 317 -6.98 -5.52 -5.74
C ASP A 317 -7.68 -6.10 -4.50
N GLY A 318 -7.03 -6.07 -3.33
CA GLY A 318 -7.64 -6.51 -2.06
C GLY A 318 -8.77 -5.60 -1.55
N PRO A 319 -9.60 -6.06 -0.59
CA PRO A 319 -10.67 -5.24 -0.01
C PRO A 319 -10.10 -4.02 0.75
N ALA A 320 -10.83 -2.90 0.72
CA ALA A 320 -10.54 -1.72 1.55
C ALA A 320 -11.45 -1.73 2.77
N GLY A 321 -10.84 -1.76 3.96
CA GLY A 321 -11.50 -1.80 5.26
C GLY A 321 -11.08 -0.63 6.14
N PRO A 322 -11.18 -0.73 7.47
CA PRO A 322 -10.93 0.38 8.37
C PRO A 322 -9.53 0.99 8.26
N ALA A 323 -8.50 0.19 8.02
CA ALA A 323 -7.14 0.70 7.99
C ALA A 323 -6.89 1.57 6.75
N VAL A 324 -7.35 1.14 5.57
CA VAL A 324 -7.28 1.94 4.34
C VAL A 324 -8.13 3.21 4.46
N HIS A 325 -9.36 3.10 4.99
CA HIS A 325 -10.22 4.28 5.17
C HIS A 325 -9.63 5.28 6.17
N LEU A 326 -9.01 4.83 7.27
CA LEU A 326 -8.29 5.71 8.19
C LEU A 326 -7.07 6.36 7.53
N ALA A 327 -6.32 5.63 6.69
CA ALA A 327 -5.20 6.21 5.96
C ALA A 327 -5.65 7.34 5.03
N VAL A 328 -6.77 7.16 4.32
CA VAL A 328 -7.40 8.22 3.51
C VAL A 328 -7.90 9.37 4.40
N ALA A 329 -8.55 9.10 5.54
CA ALA A 329 -9.02 10.11 6.47
C ALA A 329 -7.87 11.03 6.97
N TYR A 330 -6.74 10.43 7.35
CA TYR A 330 -5.54 11.16 7.73
C TYR A 330 -4.97 11.98 6.57
N GLY A 331 -4.88 11.36 5.39
CA GLY A 331 -4.41 12.02 4.16
C GLY A 331 -5.24 13.25 3.79
N LEU A 332 -6.57 13.19 3.89
CA LEU A 332 -7.48 14.29 3.56
C LEU A 332 -7.28 15.54 4.44
N ALA A 333 -6.71 15.42 5.63
CA ALA A 333 -6.40 16.56 6.51
C ALA A 333 -4.90 16.73 6.79
N SER A 334 -4.06 16.08 5.98
CA SER A 334 -2.59 16.10 6.09
C SER A 334 -2.03 17.51 5.89
N VAL A 335 -0.96 17.87 6.61
CA VAL A 335 -0.27 19.18 6.46
C VAL A 335 0.37 19.31 5.08
N PRO A 336 1.14 18.32 4.59
CA PRO A 336 1.64 18.32 3.22
C PRO A 336 0.51 18.33 2.21
N GLU A 337 0.55 19.29 1.28
CA GLU A 337 -0.40 19.36 0.16
C GLU A 337 -0.38 18.13 -0.76
N PRO A 338 0.80 17.55 -1.12
CA PRO A 338 0.83 16.34 -1.95
C PRO A 338 0.06 15.17 -1.35
N ASP A 339 0.02 15.03 -0.02
CA ASP A 339 -0.76 13.98 0.66
C ASP A 339 -2.26 14.23 0.53
N ARG A 340 -2.70 15.49 0.65
CA ARG A 340 -4.12 15.82 0.49
C ARG A 340 -4.58 15.53 -0.94
N GLU A 341 -3.79 15.90 -1.94
CA GLU A 341 -4.07 15.59 -3.33
C GLU A 341 -4.12 14.07 -3.59
N ALA A 342 -3.15 13.32 -3.04
CA ALA A 342 -3.12 11.87 -3.14
C ALA A 342 -4.32 11.22 -2.45
N ALA A 343 -4.73 11.73 -1.28
CA ALA A 343 -5.90 11.25 -0.55
C ALA A 343 -7.21 11.53 -1.30
N VAL A 344 -7.31 12.68 -1.98
CA VAL A 344 -8.43 13.00 -2.87
C VAL A 344 -8.49 12.01 -4.04
N ARG A 345 -7.36 11.75 -4.71
CA ARG A 345 -7.28 10.74 -5.78
C ARG A 345 -7.64 9.35 -5.25
N ALA A 346 -7.11 8.97 -4.09
CA ALA A 346 -7.41 7.69 -3.44
C ALA A 346 -8.91 7.53 -3.12
N LEU A 347 -9.56 8.56 -2.59
CA LEU A 347 -11.00 8.57 -2.33
C LEU A 347 -11.81 8.31 -3.60
N VAL A 348 -11.48 9.00 -4.69
CA VAL A 348 -12.14 8.84 -5.98
C VAL A 348 -11.89 7.44 -6.55
N VAL A 349 -10.65 6.94 -6.53
CA VAL A 349 -10.30 5.60 -7.02
C VAL A 349 -11.04 4.50 -6.24
N LEU A 350 -11.13 4.61 -4.91
CA LEU A 350 -11.90 3.67 -4.09
C LEU A 350 -13.38 3.69 -4.49
N ALA A 351 -13.96 4.87 -4.71
CA ALA A 351 -15.36 5.00 -5.14
C ALA A 351 -15.60 4.42 -6.53
N SER A 352 -14.76 4.76 -7.51
CA SER A 352 -14.83 4.22 -8.89
C SER A 352 -14.66 2.72 -8.95
N ARG A 353 -13.96 2.11 -7.99
CA ARG A 353 -13.80 0.65 -7.87
C ARG A 353 -14.87 -0.02 -7.00
N GLY A 354 -15.85 0.73 -6.49
CA GLY A 354 -16.89 0.20 -5.58
C GLY A 354 -16.34 -0.31 -4.24
N ARG A 355 -15.18 0.20 -3.82
CA ARG A 355 -14.45 -0.21 -2.60
C ARG A 355 -14.53 0.82 -1.48
N LEU A 356 -15.23 1.94 -1.70
CA LEU A 356 -15.43 2.96 -0.69
C LEU A 356 -16.60 2.58 0.24
N ASP A 357 -16.31 2.43 1.53
CA ASP A 357 -17.29 2.46 2.60
C ASP A 357 -17.42 3.90 3.13
N GLY A 358 -18.38 4.63 2.54
CA GLY A 358 -18.63 6.03 2.88
C GLY A 358 -19.07 6.23 4.33
N GLU A 359 -19.87 5.31 4.87
CA GLU A 359 -20.35 5.43 6.25
C GLU A 359 -19.21 5.21 7.25
N LEU A 360 -18.37 4.19 7.04
CA LEU A 360 -17.18 3.94 7.86
C LEU A 360 -16.25 5.15 7.85
N LEU A 361 -15.90 5.65 6.67
CA LEU A 361 -15.05 6.83 6.56
C LEU A 361 -15.70 8.05 7.23
N GLY A 362 -17.00 8.24 7.06
CA GLY A 362 -17.74 9.32 7.70
C GLY A 362 -17.67 9.27 9.23
N ARG A 363 -17.88 8.09 9.82
CA ARG A 363 -17.75 7.87 11.28
C ARG A 363 -16.33 8.16 11.77
N GLU A 364 -15.31 7.69 11.06
CA GLU A 364 -13.92 7.93 11.46
C GLU A 364 -13.50 9.40 11.32
N LEU A 365 -13.97 10.11 10.29
CA LEU A 365 -13.76 11.55 10.16
C LEU A 365 -14.34 12.33 11.35
N THR A 366 -15.57 12.01 11.75
CA THR A 366 -16.19 12.63 12.95
C THR A 366 -15.37 12.34 14.20
N ALA A 367 -14.97 11.08 14.42
CA ALA A 367 -14.20 10.68 15.59
C ALA A 367 -12.82 11.36 15.64
N LEU A 368 -12.11 11.45 14.52
CA LEU A 368 -10.81 12.10 14.44
C LEU A 368 -10.90 13.63 14.57
N VAL A 369 -12.00 14.27 14.14
CA VAL A 369 -12.26 15.69 14.42
C VAL A 369 -12.56 15.93 15.90
N GLU A 370 -13.30 15.02 16.54
CA GLU A 370 -13.57 15.08 17.99
C GLU A 370 -12.29 14.94 18.83
N LEU A 371 -11.37 14.08 18.41
CA LEU A 371 -10.03 13.97 19.01
C LEU A 371 -9.12 15.19 18.70
N GLY A 372 -9.60 16.13 17.89
CA GLY A 372 -8.85 17.28 17.42
C GLY A 372 -7.76 16.95 16.42
N THR A 373 -7.65 15.70 15.95
CA THR A 373 -6.60 15.22 15.05
C THR A 373 -6.65 15.87 13.69
N LEU A 374 -7.85 15.97 13.10
CA LEU A 374 -8.04 16.54 11.77
C LEU A 374 -8.37 18.02 11.86
N ARG A 375 -7.67 18.82 11.04
CA ARG A 375 -8.01 20.22 10.84
C ARG A 375 -9.15 20.32 9.84
N VAL A 376 -10.33 20.67 10.33
CA VAL A 376 -11.56 20.81 9.54
C VAL A 376 -11.41 21.69 8.29
N PRO A 377 -10.66 22.82 8.30
CA PRO A 377 -10.45 23.60 7.08
C PRO A 377 -9.79 22.80 5.95
N LEU A 378 -8.76 22.01 6.25
CA LEU A 378 -8.07 21.18 5.27
C LEU A 378 -8.95 20.02 4.80
N LEU A 379 -9.66 19.37 5.72
CA LEU A 379 -10.63 18.35 5.36
C LEU A 379 -11.69 18.91 4.40
N THR A 380 -12.22 20.10 4.68
CA THR A 380 -13.23 20.75 3.82
C THR A 380 -12.68 21.09 2.44
N GLU A 381 -11.43 21.54 2.36
CA GLU A 381 -10.73 21.82 1.10
C GLU A 381 -10.54 20.55 0.27
N SER A 382 -10.05 19.47 0.88
CA SER A 382 -9.87 18.17 0.20
C SER A 382 -11.21 17.60 -0.28
N LEU A 383 -12.27 17.65 0.53
CA LEU A 383 -13.61 17.21 0.10
C LEU A 383 -14.15 18.07 -1.05
N ARG A 384 -13.90 19.39 -1.05
CA ARG A 384 -14.26 20.26 -2.18
C ARG A 384 -13.49 19.87 -3.44
N ALA A 385 -12.18 19.58 -3.32
CA ALA A 385 -11.36 19.15 -4.43
C ALA A 385 -11.86 17.82 -5.02
N ALA A 386 -12.27 16.87 -4.17
CA ALA A 386 -12.88 15.61 -4.61
C ALA A 386 -14.20 15.81 -5.38
N VAL A 387 -15.06 16.74 -4.96
CA VAL A 387 -16.28 17.11 -5.70
C VAL A 387 -15.95 17.74 -7.06
N ALA A 388 -14.82 18.47 -7.16
CA ALA A 388 -14.41 19.16 -8.38
C ALA A 388 -13.73 18.24 -9.41
N VAL A 389 -13.39 17.00 -9.06
CA VAL A 389 -12.88 16.01 -10.02
C VAL A 389 -13.98 15.74 -11.06
N PRO A 390 -13.68 15.80 -12.37
CA PRO A 390 -14.69 15.70 -13.43
C PRO A 390 -15.11 14.23 -13.70
N VAL A 391 -15.43 13.50 -12.64
CA VAL A 391 -15.99 12.13 -12.67
C VAL A 391 -17.17 12.06 -11.69
N PRO A 392 -18.30 11.42 -12.04
CA PRO A 392 -19.49 11.35 -11.18
C PRO A 392 -19.20 10.78 -9.78
N GLU A 393 -18.24 9.86 -9.69
CA GLU A 393 -17.88 9.15 -8.47
C GLU A 393 -17.25 10.08 -7.43
N GLY A 394 -16.64 11.19 -7.81
CA GLY A 394 -16.07 12.15 -6.85
C GLY A 394 -17.14 12.81 -5.99
N ALA A 395 -18.19 13.35 -6.62
CA ALA A 395 -19.31 13.94 -5.89
C ALA A 395 -20.11 12.89 -5.10
N ALA A 396 -20.32 11.70 -5.67
CA ALA A 396 -21.01 10.59 -5.00
C ALA A 396 -20.23 10.09 -3.77
N ALA A 397 -18.90 9.96 -3.87
CA ALA A 397 -18.03 9.57 -2.76
C ALA A 397 -18.12 10.57 -1.61
N VAL A 398 -18.01 11.86 -1.91
CA VAL A 398 -18.06 12.92 -0.90
C VAL A 398 -19.42 12.95 -0.23
N TRP A 399 -20.51 12.76 -0.98
CA TRP A 399 -21.84 12.67 -0.37
C TRP A 399 -21.98 11.44 0.53
N ALA A 400 -21.56 10.25 0.07
CA ALA A 400 -21.64 9.02 0.86
C ALA A 400 -20.93 9.16 2.22
N VAL A 401 -19.80 9.88 2.24
CA VAL A 401 -19.04 10.21 3.46
C VAL A 401 -19.77 11.26 4.31
N LEU A 402 -20.18 12.37 3.71
CA LEU A 402 -20.79 13.49 4.43
C LEU A 402 -22.19 13.17 4.96
N ALA A 403 -22.95 12.30 4.33
CA ALA A 403 -24.25 11.85 4.83
C ALA A 403 -24.13 11.30 6.26
N THR A 404 -23.03 10.61 6.57
CA THR A 404 -22.74 10.09 7.91
C THR A 404 -21.96 11.07 8.78
N ALA A 405 -20.97 11.77 8.22
CA ALA A 405 -20.08 12.62 9.01
C ALA A 405 -20.73 13.94 9.46
N LEU A 406 -21.59 14.52 8.62
CA LEU A 406 -22.04 15.91 8.74
C LEU A 406 -22.76 16.20 10.07
N PRO A 407 -23.70 15.38 10.58
CA PRO A 407 -24.33 15.62 11.88
C PRO A 407 -23.30 15.76 13.01
N GLY A 408 -22.35 14.82 13.08
CA GLY A 408 -21.29 14.83 14.08
C GLY A 408 -20.33 16.01 13.92
N LEU A 409 -19.96 16.35 12.67
CA LEU A 409 -19.13 17.52 12.40
C LEU A 409 -19.82 18.83 12.82
N LEU A 410 -21.13 19.00 12.57
CA LEU A 410 -21.87 20.18 13.01
C LEU A 410 -21.94 20.26 14.54
N ALA A 411 -22.12 19.13 15.22
CA ALA A 411 -22.18 19.09 16.68
C ALA A 411 -20.83 19.36 17.36
N ARG A 412 -19.71 18.93 16.77
CA ARG A 412 -18.38 18.97 17.40
C ARG A 412 -17.49 20.12 16.94
N THR A 413 -17.87 20.83 15.87
CA THR A 413 -17.07 21.93 15.32
C THR A 413 -17.69 23.29 15.58
N ARG A 414 -16.84 24.32 15.53
CA ARG A 414 -17.28 25.70 15.78
C ARG A 414 -18.17 26.23 14.63
N PRO A 415 -19.19 27.05 14.91
CA PRO A 415 -20.18 27.49 13.91
C PRO A 415 -19.62 28.15 12.63
N GLN A 416 -18.48 28.82 12.71
CA GLN A 416 -17.84 29.45 11.55
C GLN A 416 -17.37 28.45 10.48
N LEU A 417 -17.18 27.18 10.83
CA LEU A 417 -16.76 26.13 9.91
C LEU A 417 -17.94 25.50 9.17
N HIS A 418 -19.14 25.59 9.75
CA HIS A 418 -20.34 24.91 9.25
C HIS A 418 -20.75 25.36 7.86
N GLY A 419 -20.61 26.66 7.55
CA GLY A 419 -21.02 27.20 6.25
C GLY A 419 -20.25 26.59 5.07
N ALA A 420 -18.94 26.39 5.22
CA ALA A 420 -18.10 25.79 4.19
C ALA A 420 -18.37 24.28 4.02
N LEU A 421 -18.59 23.57 5.14
CA LEU A 421 -18.97 22.15 5.12
C LEU A 421 -20.32 21.93 4.44
N LEU A 422 -21.34 22.73 4.80
CA LEU A 422 -22.66 22.67 4.19
C LEU A 422 -22.64 23.00 2.70
N ALA A 423 -21.76 23.91 2.25
CA ALA A 423 -21.62 24.19 0.83
C ALA A 423 -21.10 22.96 0.05
N VAL A 424 -20.06 22.28 0.56
CA VAL A 424 -19.53 21.05 -0.06
C VAL A 424 -20.56 19.92 -0.02
N ALA A 425 -21.30 19.77 1.08
CA ALA A 425 -22.40 18.81 1.18
C ALA A 425 -23.51 19.10 0.15
N ALA A 426 -23.91 20.36 -0.02
CA ALA A 426 -24.93 20.74 -1.00
C ALA A 426 -24.47 20.51 -2.44
N ASP A 427 -23.19 20.76 -2.75
CA ASP A 427 -22.61 20.50 -4.06
C ASP A 427 -22.52 19.01 -4.37
N SER A 428 -22.01 18.21 -3.43
CA SER A 428 -21.94 16.76 -3.56
C SER A 428 -23.33 16.11 -3.68
N ALA A 429 -24.30 16.50 -2.84
CA ALA A 429 -25.67 15.97 -2.92
C ALA A 429 -26.33 16.27 -4.27
N ARG A 430 -26.21 17.51 -4.76
CA ARG A 430 -26.80 17.91 -6.05
C ARG A 430 -26.17 17.15 -7.21
N LEU A 431 -24.83 17.08 -7.27
CA LEU A 431 -24.10 16.47 -8.38
C LEU A 431 -24.23 14.94 -8.39
N SER A 432 -24.36 14.31 -7.22
CA SER A 432 -24.59 12.86 -7.11
C SER A 432 -26.06 12.46 -7.27
N GLY A 433 -26.99 13.42 -7.30
CA GLY A 433 -28.43 13.13 -7.32
C GLY A 433 -28.95 12.53 -6.02
N ALA A 434 -28.23 12.70 -4.91
CA ALA A 434 -28.60 12.16 -3.62
C ALA A 434 -29.97 12.68 -3.14
N ARG A 435 -30.66 11.84 -2.37
CA ARG A 435 -31.96 12.13 -1.77
C ARG A 435 -31.98 11.70 -0.32
N GLY A 436 -32.89 12.28 0.46
CA GLY A 436 -33.11 11.93 1.86
C GLY A 436 -33.33 13.15 2.74
N GLU A 437 -33.22 12.97 4.04
CA GLU A 437 -33.35 14.05 5.01
C GLU A 437 -32.25 13.94 6.07
N LEU A 438 -31.73 15.10 6.49
CA LEU A 438 -30.84 15.23 7.64
C LEU A 438 -31.53 16.15 8.65
N PRO A 439 -31.95 15.64 9.83
CA PRO A 439 -32.71 16.41 10.81
C PRO A 439 -32.01 17.71 11.24
N GLU A 440 -30.69 17.66 11.45
CA GLU A 440 -29.88 18.80 11.87
C GLU A 440 -29.84 19.89 10.79
N VAL A 441 -29.72 19.49 9.52
CA VAL A 441 -29.73 20.40 8.37
C VAL A 441 -31.12 21.00 8.18
N THR A 442 -32.17 20.20 8.34
CA THR A 442 -33.57 20.63 8.23
C THR A 442 -33.92 21.65 9.30
N ALA A 443 -33.53 21.39 10.55
CA ALA A 443 -33.69 22.32 11.65
C ALA A 443 -32.94 23.64 11.41
N LEU A 444 -31.69 23.57 10.90
CA LEU A 444 -30.95 24.76 10.50
C LEU A 444 -31.65 25.52 9.36
N ALA A 445 -32.14 24.83 8.33
CA ALA A 445 -32.79 25.44 7.18
C ALA A 445 -34.10 26.17 7.52
N GLN A 446 -34.83 25.70 8.54
CA GLN A 446 -36.09 26.28 9.02
C GLN A 446 -35.91 27.57 9.84
N ARG A 447 -34.70 27.85 10.34
CA ARG A 447 -34.47 29.05 11.16
C ARG A 447 -34.68 30.34 10.34
N PRO A 448 -35.28 31.39 10.94
CA PRO A 448 -35.41 32.68 10.28
C PRO A 448 -34.03 33.33 10.07
N GLY A 449 -33.88 34.09 8.97
CA GLY A 449 -32.67 34.83 8.64
C GLY A 449 -32.09 34.52 7.26
N SER A 450 -31.04 35.26 6.90
CA SER A 450 -30.41 35.28 5.57
C SER A 450 -28.89 35.07 5.61
N SER A 451 -28.34 34.60 6.73
CA SER A 451 -26.91 34.32 6.87
C SER A 451 -26.46 33.26 5.86
N GLN A 452 -25.18 33.29 5.49
CA GLN A 452 -24.65 32.33 4.51
C GLN A 452 -24.78 30.88 4.99
N LEU A 453 -24.66 30.65 6.30
CA LEU A 453 -24.91 29.36 6.92
C LEU A 453 -26.34 28.84 6.60
N LEU A 454 -27.36 29.65 6.86
CA LEU A 454 -28.76 29.29 6.63
C LEU A 454 -29.05 29.09 5.13
N LYS A 455 -28.43 29.89 4.27
CA LYS A 455 -28.53 29.72 2.81
C LYS A 455 -27.97 28.37 2.36
N GLN A 456 -26.80 27.96 2.86
CA GLN A 456 -26.22 26.65 2.51
C GLN A 456 -27.01 25.48 3.12
N ALA A 457 -27.57 25.64 4.32
CA ALA A 457 -28.45 24.63 4.92
C ALA A 457 -29.72 24.39 4.07
N ARG A 458 -30.37 25.48 3.61
CA ARG A 458 -31.53 25.39 2.70
C ARG A 458 -31.14 24.76 1.36
N ARG A 459 -30.02 25.18 0.77
CA ARG A 459 -29.49 24.62 -0.48
C ARG A 459 -29.27 23.10 -0.38
N LEU A 460 -28.70 22.63 0.73
CA LEU A 460 -28.52 21.20 0.96
C LEU A 460 -29.87 20.47 1.10
N ARG A 461 -30.77 20.99 1.94
CA ARG A 461 -32.12 20.41 2.10
C ARG A 461 -32.85 20.30 0.76
N ASP A 462 -32.82 21.36 -0.05
CA ASP A 462 -33.52 21.40 -1.34
C ASP A 462 -32.91 20.40 -2.33
N ALA A 463 -31.58 20.30 -2.38
CA ALA A 463 -30.90 19.28 -3.19
C ALA A 463 -31.30 17.84 -2.79
N LEU A 464 -31.46 17.57 -1.50
CA LEU A 464 -31.88 16.26 -0.99
C LEU A 464 -33.38 15.97 -1.20
N ALA A 465 -34.21 17.01 -1.26
CA ALA A 465 -35.61 16.90 -1.66
C ALA A 465 -35.79 16.66 -3.18
N GLY A 466 -34.71 16.84 -3.96
CA GLY A 466 -34.74 16.73 -5.42
C GLY A 466 -35.29 17.94 -6.15
N ALA A 467 -35.23 19.10 -5.51
CA ALA A 467 -35.64 20.40 -6.06
C ALA A 467 -34.52 21.08 -6.86
#